data_AF-A0A942W3P0-F1
#
_entry.id   AF-A0A942W3P0-F1
#
_cell.length_a   1.000
_cell.length_b   1.000
_cell.length_c   1.000
_cell.angle_alpha   90.00
_cell.angle_beta   90.00
_cell.angle_gamma   90.00
#
_symmetry.space_group_name_H-M   'P 1'
#
loop_
_entity.id
_entity.type
_entity.pdbx_description
1 polymer ?
#
loop_
_entity_poly.entity_id
_entity_poly.type
_entity_poly.pdbx_seq_one_letter_code
_entity_poly.pdbx_strand_id
1 'polypeptide(L)'
;MSYDFFLSSEQARFDGYCTAMRHAGYTVQAEDLLSHRDMDRLVEAVRTGACTALVCCNDKLAGKVLHVLLENGVRIPEDVSVFGFDDWEKNRELPMGLSTMRQDFEEIGGMAANLLCSVIQGHFKKGRKEFLSKAELLLRDTVGPAPEK
;
A
#
# COMPACT_ATOMS: atom_id res chain seq x y z
N MET A 1 -7.98 13.04 14.48
CA MET A 1 -7.30 11.90 15.13
C MET A 1 -6.18 11.47 14.20
N SER A 2 -4.92 11.47 14.65
CA SER A 2 -3.79 11.00 13.86
C SER A 2 -3.90 9.49 13.71
N TYR A 3 -3.80 8.98 12.49
CA TYR A 3 -3.45 7.59 12.30
C TYR A 3 -2.05 7.40 12.89
N ASP A 4 -1.90 6.57 13.93
CA ASP A 4 -0.60 6.33 14.55
C ASP A 4 0.21 5.40 13.64
N PHE A 5 1.09 5.99 12.84
CA PHE A 5 2.03 5.24 12.02
C PHE A 5 3.06 4.55 12.92
N PHE A 6 3.17 3.24 12.80
CA PHE A 6 4.11 2.45 13.61
C PHE A 6 5.50 2.41 12.98
N LEU A 7 5.58 2.58 11.65
CA LEU A 7 6.81 2.57 10.89
C LEU A 7 7.00 3.88 10.12
N SER A 8 8.24 4.37 10.08
CA SER A 8 8.60 5.53 9.25
C SER A 8 8.30 5.31 7.76
N SER A 9 8.37 4.07 7.28
CA SER A 9 7.99 3.71 5.92
C SER A 9 6.49 3.85 5.66
N GLU A 10 5.63 3.58 6.64
CA GLU A 10 4.19 3.77 6.50
C GLU A 10 3.84 5.25 6.41
N GLN A 11 4.46 6.08 7.25
CA GLN A 11 4.35 7.53 7.17
C GLN A 11 4.80 8.04 5.80
N ALA A 12 5.96 7.61 5.30
CA ALA A 12 6.48 8.02 4.00
C ALA A 12 5.54 7.64 2.84
N ARG A 13 4.93 6.44 2.89
CA ARG A 13 3.91 6.02 1.92
C ARG A 13 2.67 6.91 1.99
N PHE A 14 2.19 7.22 3.19
CA PHE A 14 1.04 8.08 3.38
C PHE A 14 1.30 9.52 2.90
N ASP A 15 2.48 10.06 3.16
CA ASP A 15 2.89 11.38 2.68
C ASP A 15 2.96 11.43 1.15
N GLY A 16 3.46 10.36 0.53
CA GLY A 16 3.45 10.17 -0.92
C GLY A 16 2.03 10.13 -1.50
N TYR A 17 1.15 9.34 -0.89
CA TYR A 17 -0.27 9.29 -1.25
C TYR A 17 -0.94 10.67 -1.15
N CYS A 18 -0.77 11.36 -0.02
CA CYS A 18 -1.32 12.70 0.18
C CYS A 18 -0.80 13.71 -0.85
N THR A 19 0.47 13.59 -1.24
CA THR A 19 1.09 14.43 -2.28
C THR A 19 0.47 14.16 -3.65
N ALA A 20 0.30 12.89 -4.03
CA ALA A 20 -0.37 12.52 -5.27
C ALA A 20 -1.84 13.01 -5.31
N MET A 21 -2.58 12.85 -4.21
CA MET A 21 -3.96 13.33 -4.08
C MET A 21 -4.05 14.85 -4.26
N ARG A 22 -3.15 15.60 -3.61
CA ARG A 22 -3.08 17.07 -3.77
C ARG A 22 -2.79 17.49 -5.20
N HIS A 23 -1.86 16.81 -5.88
CA HIS A 23 -1.57 17.07 -7.29
C HIS A 23 -2.77 16.79 -8.21
N ALA A 24 -3.62 15.83 -7.84
CA ALA A 24 -4.86 15.53 -8.53
C ALA A 24 -6.05 16.45 -8.11
N GLY A 25 -5.83 17.42 -7.21
CA GLY A 25 -6.85 18.36 -6.75
C GLY A 25 -7.73 17.85 -5.60
N TYR A 26 -7.38 16.73 -4.97
CA TYR A 26 -8.10 16.15 -3.84
C TYR A 26 -7.40 16.43 -2.50
N THR A 27 -8.19 16.55 -1.43
CA THR A 27 -7.67 16.65 -0.06
C THR A 27 -8.13 15.46 0.74
N VAL A 28 -7.17 14.69 1.27
CA VAL A 28 -7.43 13.54 2.15
C VAL A 28 -7.86 14.03 3.52
N GLN A 29 -9.04 13.61 3.95
CA GLN A 29 -9.61 13.87 5.27
C GLN A 29 -9.38 12.68 6.22
N ALA A 30 -9.59 12.90 7.51
CA ALA A 30 -9.46 11.82 8.50
C ALA A 30 -10.50 10.71 8.27
N GLU A 31 -11.68 11.08 7.76
CA GLU A 31 -12.80 10.20 7.46
C GLU A 31 -12.54 9.30 6.25
N ASP A 32 -11.57 9.66 5.38
CA ASP A 32 -11.12 8.84 4.26
C ASP A 32 -10.21 7.70 4.72
N LEU A 33 -9.67 7.79 5.95
CA LEU A 33 -8.76 6.78 6.49
C LEU A 33 -9.54 5.63 7.12
N LEU A 34 -9.11 4.42 6.78
CA LEU A 34 -9.69 3.17 7.24
C LEU A 34 -8.61 2.31 7.91
N SER A 35 -8.96 1.68 9.02
CA SER A 35 -8.15 0.66 9.67
C SER A 35 -8.73 -0.73 9.41
N HIS A 36 -8.01 -1.77 9.84
CA HIS A 36 -8.52 -3.15 9.81
C HIS A 36 -9.81 -3.37 10.63
N ARG A 37 -10.23 -2.39 11.44
CA ARG A 37 -11.46 -2.42 12.25
C ARG A 37 -12.65 -1.78 11.54
N ASP A 38 -12.43 -1.08 10.44
CA ASP A 38 -13.46 -0.33 9.70
C ASP A 38 -14.01 -1.11 8.50
N MET A 39 -13.89 -2.44 8.50
CA MET A 39 -14.23 -3.29 7.35
C MET A 39 -15.72 -3.23 6.97
N ASP A 40 -16.63 -3.20 7.95
CA ASP A 40 -18.06 -3.06 7.68
C ASP A 40 -18.39 -1.69 7.07
N ARG A 41 -17.77 -0.63 7.59
CA ARG A 41 -17.88 0.74 7.04
C ARG A 41 -17.34 0.79 5.61
N LEU A 42 -16.27 0.07 5.33
CA LEU A 42 -15.71 -0.03 3.98
C LEU A 42 -16.70 -0.68 3.01
N VAL A 43 -17.27 -1.84 3.37
CA VAL A 43 -18.25 -2.54 2.51
C VAL A 43 -19.43 -1.62 2.18
N GLU A 44 -19.95 -0.91 3.18
CA GLU A 44 -21.05 0.04 2.97
C GLU A 44 -20.64 1.22 2.09
N ALA A 45 -19.45 1.78 2.29
CA ALA A 45 -18.93 2.88 1.46
C ALA A 45 -18.77 2.46 -0.01
N VAL A 46 -18.37 1.22 -0.28
CA VAL A 46 -18.30 0.70 -1.65
C VAL A 46 -19.69 0.51 -2.24
N ARG A 47 -20.62 -0.12 -1.50
CA ARG A 47 -22.01 -0.35 -1.97
C ARG A 47 -22.77 0.93 -2.30
N THR A 48 -22.52 1.99 -1.55
CA THR A 48 -23.12 3.32 -1.76
C THR A 48 -22.39 4.14 -2.82
N GLY A 49 -21.28 3.63 -3.39
CA GLY A 49 -20.44 4.35 -4.35
C GLY A 49 -19.67 5.51 -3.74
N ALA A 50 -19.58 5.60 -2.41
CA ALA A 50 -18.80 6.59 -1.68
C ALA A 50 -17.29 6.28 -1.74
N CYS A 51 -16.91 5.03 -1.97
CA CYS A 51 -15.52 4.60 -2.15
C CYS A 51 -15.40 3.76 -3.43
N THR A 52 -14.59 4.24 -4.39
CA THR A 52 -14.34 3.54 -5.67
C THR A 52 -12.93 2.99 -5.79
N ALA A 53 -12.02 3.37 -4.89
CA ALA A 53 -10.66 2.86 -4.85
C ALA A 53 -10.06 2.90 -3.44
N LEU A 54 -9.20 1.92 -3.15
CA LEU A 54 -8.44 1.80 -1.90
C LEU A 54 -6.96 1.63 -2.18
N VAL A 55 -6.14 2.41 -1.47
CA VAL A 55 -4.68 2.23 -1.40
C VAL A 55 -4.34 1.67 -0.02
N CYS A 56 -4.05 0.38 0.04
CA CYS A 56 -3.67 -0.30 1.28
C CYS A 56 -2.19 -0.03 1.61
N CYS A 57 -1.87 0.11 2.89
CA CYS A 57 -0.51 0.41 3.34
C CYS A 57 0.51 -0.72 3.10
N ASN A 58 0.03 -1.94 2.85
CA ASN A 58 0.79 -3.13 2.45
C ASN A 58 -0.14 -4.21 1.87
N ASP A 59 0.46 -5.21 1.23
CA ASP A 59 -0.23 -6.33 0.59
C ASP A 59 -0.98 -7.22 1.59
N LYS A 60 -0.48 -7.34 2.83
CA LYS A 60 -1.16 -8.11 3.88
C LYS A 60 -2.52 -7.50 4.24
N LEU A 61 -2.61 -6.18 4.32
CA LEU A 61 -3.88 -5.48 4.54
C LEU A 61 -4.75 -5.56 3.28
N ALA A 62 -4.16 -5.40 2.09
CA ALA A 62 -4.88 -5.53 0.83
C ALA A 62 -5.55 -6.91 0.70
N GLY A 63 -4.85 -8.00 1.04
CA GLY A 63 -5.42 -9.34 1.04
C GLY A 63 -6.62 -9.52 1.97
N LYS A 64 -6.58 -8.90 3.16
CA LYS A 64 -7.75 -8.87 4.08
C LYS A 64 -8.93 -8.11 3.48
N VAL A 65 -8.64 -6.96 2.85
CA VAL A 65 -9.65 -6.14 2.17
C VAL A 65 -10.29 -6.92 1.02
N LEU A 66 -9.49 -7.58 0.17
CA LEU A 66 -9.99 -8.43 -0.92
C LEU A 66 -10.94 -9.51 -0.37
N HIS A 67 -10.52 -10.23 0.67
CA HIS A 67 -11.35 -11.29 1.25
C HIS A 67 -12.69 -10.77 1.76
N VAL A 68 -12.69 -9.71 2.57
CA VAL A 68 -13.91 -9.11 3.14
C VAL A 68 -14.85 -8.63 2.03
N LEU A 69 -14.33 -7.92 1.03
CA LEU A 69 -15.15 -7.38 -0.06
C LEU A 69 -15.78 -8.50 -0.88
N LEU A 70 -15.00 -9.51 -1.26
CA LEU A 70 -15.48 -10.67 -2.03
C LEU A 70 -16.51 -11.49 -1.25
N GLU A 71 -16.31 -11.73 0.05
CA GLU A 71 -17.28 -12.40 0.92
C GLU A 71 -18.61 -11.65 1.01
N ASN A 72 -18.58 -10.32 0.84
CA ASN A 72 -19.76 -9.46 0.81
C ASN A 72 -20.34 -9.24 -0.60
N GLY A 73 -19.88 -10.00 -1.59
CA GLY A 73 -20.38 -9.95 -2.97
C GLY A 73 -19.98 -8.69 -3.75
N VAL A 74 -18.99 -7.93 -3.27
CA VAL A 74 -18.43 -6.78 -3.98
C VAL A 74 -17.52 -7.29 -5.11
N ARG A 75 -17.67 -6.75 -6.31
CA ARG A 75 -16.84 -7.09 -7.47
C ARG A 75 -15.61 -6.21 -7.53
N ILE A 76 -14.48 -6.82 -7.89
CA ILE A 76 -13.19 -6.17 -7.97
C ILE A 76 -12.60 -6.55 -9.34
N PRO A 77 -12.19 -5.57 -10.17
CA PRO A 77 -12.12 -4.13 -9.89
C PRO A 77 -13.43 -3.35 -10.18
N GLU A 78 -14.52 -4.01 -10.56
CA GLU A 78 -15.69 -3.36 -11.16
C GLU A 78 -16.48 -2.44 -10.23
N ASP A 79 -16.57 -2.77 -8.93
CA ASP A 79 -17.24 -1.91 -7.95
C ASP A 79 -16.23 -1.07 -7.16
N VAL A 80 -15.02 -1.60 -6.95
CA VAL A 80 -13.93 -0.92 -6.23
C VAL A 80 -12.57 -1.44 -6.68
N SER A 81 -11.62 -0.53 -6.89
CA SER A 81 -10.22 -0.88 -7.10
C SER A 81 -9.48 -1.05 -5.76
N VAL A 82 -8.61 -2.06 -5.67
CA VAL A 82 -7.78 -2.32 -4.49
C VAL A 82 -6.31 -2.38 -4.91
N PHE A 83 -5.49 -1.51 -4.32
CA PHE A 83 -4.05 -1.44 -4.59
C PHE A 83 -3.25 -1.73 -3.30
N GLY A 84 -2.21 -2.55 -3.42
CA GLY A 84 -1.32 -2.95 -2.33
C GLY A 84 0.04 -2.25 -2.33
N PHE A 85 0.96 -2.78 -1.52
CA PHE A 85 2.35 -2.37 -1.46
C PHE A 85 3.18 -3.56 -0.93
N ASP A 86 4.32 -3.87 -1.58
CA ASP A 86 5.39 -4.84 -1.24
C ASP A 86 5.67 -5.85 -2.37
N ASP A 87 4.65 -6.29 -3.11
CA ASP A 87 4.65 -7.51 -3.93
C ASP A 87 5.07 -8.78 -3.15
N TRP A 88 4.41 -8.98 -2.02
CA TRP A 88 4.70 -10.10 -1.13
C TRP A 88 4.43 -11.45 -1.82
N GLU A 89 5.32 -12.43 -1.62
CA GLU A 89 5.20 -13.76 -2.24
C GLU A 89 3.84 -14.44 -1.99
N LYS A 90 3.23 -14.20 -0.82
CA LYS A 90 1.90 -14.73 -0.48
C LYS A 90 0.76 -14.15 -1.30
N ASN A 91 1.01 -13.13 -2.12
CA ASN A 91 0.02 -12.62 -3.07
C ASN A 91 -0.42 -13.70 -4.06
N ARG A 92 0.38 -14.75 -4.29
CA ARG A 92 0.03 -15.91 -5.11
C ARG A 92 -1.12 -16.74 -4.53
N GLU A 93 -1.38 -16.61 -3.23
CA GLU A 93 -2.48 -17.29 -2.53
C GLU A 93 -3.78 -16.48 -2.55
N LEU A 94 -3.74 -15.23 -3.03
CA LEU A 94 -4.92 -14.38 -3.15
C LEU A 94 -5.85 -14.90 -4.24
N PRO A 95 -7.16 -14.63 -4.15
CA PRO A 95 -8.14 -15.10 -5.13
C PRO A 95 -7.95 -14.50 -6.53
N MET A 96 -7.16 -13.43 -6.66
CA MET A 96 -6.85 -12.74 -7.91
C MET A 96 -5.51 -11.98 -7.78
N GLY A 97 -4.92 -11.59 -8.92
CA GLY A 97 -3.65 -10.88 -8.94
C GLY A 97 -3.77 -9.47 -8.36
N LEU A 98 -3.16 -9.26 -7.18
CA LEU A 98 -3.13 -7.95 -6.52
C LEU A 98 -2.22 -6.96 -7.26
N SER A 99 -2.77 -5.84 -7.71
CA SER A 99 -1.98 -4.70 -8.18
C SER A 99 -1.25 -4.06 -6.99
N THR A 100 0.04 -3.81 -7.13
CA THR A 100 0.90 -3.40 -6.00
C THR A 100 2.13 -2.63 -6.45
N MET A 101 2.82 -2.02 -5.48
CA MET A 101 4.16 -1.48 -5.66
C MET A 101 5.20 -2.49 -5.15
N ARG A 102 5.95 -3.13 -6.06
CA ARG A 102 7.02 -4.06 -5.69
C ARG A 102 8.21 -3.30 -5.11
N GLN A 103 8.75 -3.81 -4.01
CA GLN A 103 10.03 -3.40 -3.46
C GLN A 103 11.10 -4.45 -3.77
N ASP A 104 12.32 -4.02 -4.10
CA ASP A 104 13.46 -4.93 -4.21
C ASP A 104 14.05 -5.21 -2.82
N PHE A 105 13.42 -6.12 -2.08
CA PHE A 105 13.86 -6.48 -0.73
C PHE A 105 15.26 -7.10 -0.70
N GLU A 106 15.70 -7.75 -1.78
CA GLU A 106 17.04 -8.32 -1.89
C GLU A 106 18.09 -7.20 -2.00
N GLU A 107 17.85 -6.20 -2.86
CA GLU A 107 18.68 -5.00 -2.95
C GLU A 107 18.73 -4.25 -1.62
N ILE A 108 17.57 -4.02 -0.97
CA ILE A 108 17.49 -3.34 0.32
C ILE A 108 18.29 -4.08 1.40
N GLY A 109 18.11 -5.41 1.48
CA GLY A 109 18.86 -6.25 2.42
C GLY A 109 20.36 -6.25 2.16
N GLY A 110 20.76 -6.34 0.89
CA GLY A 110 22.16 -6.27 0.47
C GLY A 110 22.82 -4.94 0.82
N MET A 111 22.13 -3.82 0.56
CA MET A 111 22.60 -2.49 0.95
C MET A 111 22.78 -2.36 2.48
N ALA A 112 21.83 -2.87 3.25
CA ALA A 112 21.89 -2.85 4.71
C ALA A 112 23.06 -3.70 5.26
N ALA A 113 23.25 -4.91 4.73
CA ALA A 113 24.36 -5.79 5.12
C ALA A 113 25.73 -5.17 4.77
N ASN A 114 25.87 -4.61 3.56
CA ASN A 114 27.10 -3.93 3.13
C ASN A 114 27.42 -2.72 4.00
N LEU A 115 26.41 -1.94 4.40
CA LEU A 115 26.57 -0.83 5.33
C LEU A 115 27.07 -1.33 6.69
N LEU A 116 26.46 -2.39 7.24
CA LEU A 116 26.88 -2.97 8.52
C LEU A 116 28.32 -3.49 8.47
N CYS A 117 28.71 -4.21 7.41
CA CYS A 117 30.09 -4.66 7.22
C CYS A 117 31.07 -3.48 7.17
N SER A 118 30.70 -2.39 6.48
CA SER A 118 31.52 -1.17 6.43
C SER A 118 31.70 -0.52 7.80
N VAL A 119 30.68 -0.57 8.66
CA VAL A 119 30.76 -0.08 10.05
C VAL A 119 31.72 -0.95 10.87
N ILE A 120 31.58 -2.27 10.80
CA ILE A 120 32.41 -3.22 11.54
C ILE A 120 33.89 -3.11 11.15
N GLN A 121 34.17 -2.89 9.87
CA GLN A 121 35.54 -2.73 9.35
C GLN A 121 36.15 -1.34 9.62
N GLY A 122 35.40 -0.40 10.21
CA GLY A 122 35.86 0.98 10.41
C GLY A 122 35.92 1.82 9.13
N HIS A 123 35.34 1.33 8.02
CA HIS A 123 35.25 2.04 6.74
C HIS A 123 34.09 3.06 6.70
N PHE A 124 33.18 3.00 7.68
CA PHE A 124 32.06 3.93 7.76
C PHE A 124 32.41 5.21 8.51
N LYS A 125 32.39 6.34 7.80
CA LYS A 125 32.45 7.68 8.43
C LYS A 125 31.09 8.00 9.06
N LYS A 126 31.11 8.59 10.26
CA LYS A 126 29.89 8.97 11.03
C LYS A 126 28.88 9.74 10.15
N GLY A 127 27.60 9.50 10.39
CA GLY A 127 26.49 10.23 9.75
C GLY A 127 25.31 9.31 9.39
N ARG A 128 24.22 9.92 8.91
CA ARG A 128 23.08 9.21 8.30
C ARG A 128 23.38 8.97 6.82
N LYS A 129 23.25 7.71 6.37
CA LYS A 129 23.16 7.38 4.94
C LYS A 129 21.74 7.00 4.61
N GLU A 130 21.24 7.53 3.51
CA GLU A 130 19.96 7.14 2.92
C GLU A 130 20.25 6.45 1.60
N PHE A 131 19.56 5.35 1.38
CA PHE A 131 19.62 4.59 0.14
C PHE A 131 18.20 4.53 -0.43
N LEU A 132 18.09 4.73 -1.74
CA LEU A 132 16.83 4.55 -2.46
C LEU A 132 16.98 3.31 -3.32
N SER A 133 16.22 2.28 -2.98
CA SER A 133 16.03 1.11 -3.84
C SER A 133 14.94 1.42 -4.87
N LYS A 134 15.01 0.77 -6.03
CA LYS A 134 13.97 0.91 -7.05
C LYS A 134 12.66 0.27 -6.57
N ALA A 135 11.56 0.92 -6.90
CA ALA A 135 10.21 0.37 -6.76
C ALA A 135 9.58 0.22 -8.15
N GLU A 136 8.78 -0.83 -8.34
CA GLU A 136 8.17 -1.16 -9.64
C GLU A 136 6.65 -1.27 -9.51
N LEU A 137 5.92 -0.54 -10.37
CA LEU A 137 4.45 -0.59 -10.43
C LEU A 137 4.00 -1.85 -11.16
N LEU A 138 3.30 -2.72 -10.45
CA LEU A 138 2.73 -3.94 -11.00
C LEU A 138 1.21 -3.82 -11.03
N LEU A 139 0.67 -3.54 -12.20
CA LEU A 139 -0.77 -3.59 -12.44
C LEU A 139 -1.18 -5.02 -12.81
N ARG A 140 -2.20 -5.52 -12.13
CA ARG A 140 -2.77 -6.86 -12.27
C ARG A 140 -4.30 -6.74 -12.32
N ASP A 141 -5.01 -7.60 -11.60
CA ASP A 141 -6.45 -7.78 -11.74
C ASP A 141 -7.25 -6.82 -10.84
N THR A 142 -6.68 -6.31 -9.75
CA THR A 142 -7.44 -5.60 -8.72
C THR A 142 -7.61 -4.09 -8.94
N VAL A 143 -7.12 -3.52 -10.04
CA VAL A 143 -7.24 -2.08 -10.33
C VAL A 143 -7.80 -1.89 -11.74
N GLY A 144 -8.80 -1.03 -11.85
CA GLY A 144 -9.46 -0.69 -13.11
C GLY A 144 -10.02 0.73 -13.11
N PRO A 145 -10.73 1.12 -14.18
CA PRO A 145 -11.46 2.38 -14.22
C PRO A 145 -12.45 2.50 -13.06
N ALA A 146 -12.72 3.74 -12.63
CA ALA A 146 -13.77 3.96 -11.64
C ALA A 146 -15.14 3.48 -12.19
N PRO A 147 -16.01 2.91 -11.34
CA PRO A 147 -17.35 2.51 -11.76
C PRO A 147 -18.12 3.69 -12.36
N GLU A 148 -18.87 3.45 -13.44
CA GLU A 148 -19.82 4.43 -13.98
C GLU A 148 -20.98 4.60 -12.99
N LYS A 149 -21.37 5.85 -12.73
CA LYS A 149 -22.51 6.19 -11.85
C LYS A 149 -23.83 6.23 -12.59
#